data_AF-A0A7C2CD53-F1
#
_entry.id   AF-A0A7C2CD53-F1
#
_cell.length_a   1.000
_cell.length_b   1.000
_cell.length_c   1.000
_cell.angle_alpha   90.00
_cell.angle_beta   90.00
_cell.angle_gamma   90.00
#
_symmetry.space_group_name_H-M   'P 1'
#
loop_
_entity.id
_entity.type
_entity.pdbx_description
1 polymer ?
#
loop_
_entity_poly.entity_id
_entity_poly.type
_entity_poly.pdbx_seq_one_letter_code
_entity_poly.pdbx_strand_id
1 'polypeptide(L)'
;MSGRQTTNLEIRCAELGHRLASINDMDEKVLNAALAVLEEQGPYAMFLYVRARHSDVTRDVETQTLSFLRDIFGDRISRHTDIIRAVEALAESLDDLLFARELLRTALSYARYHVKARGGGGS
;
A
#
# COMPACT_ATOMS: atom_id res chain seq x y z
N MET A 1 -23.51 21.39 -13.02
CA MET A 1 -23.04 21.02 -11.66
C MET A 1 -22.47 19.62 -11.75
N SER A 2 -21.16 19.47 -11.94
CA SER A 2 -20.54 18.15 -12.01
C SER A 2 -20.58 17.55 -10.60
N GLY A 3 -21.35 16.49 -10.42
CA GLY A 3 -21.45 15.80 -9.13
C GLY A 3 -20.07 15.31 -8.74
N ARG A 4 -19.46 15.95 -7.75
CA ARG A 4 -18.19 15.51 -7.17
C ARG A 4 -18.46 14.13 -6.59
N GLN A 5 -18.02 13.07 -7.26
CA GLN A 5 -18.02 11.74 -6.65
C GLN A 5 -17.06 11.81 -5.47
N THR A 6 -17.62 11.85 -4.27
CA THR A 6 -16.83 11.73 -3.03
C THR A 6 -16.25 10.33 -3.03
N THR A 7 -14.97 10.21 -3.41
CA THR A 7 -14.27 8.93 -3.40
C THR A 7 -14.11 8.50 -1.96
N ASN A 8 -14.70 7.37 -1.59
CA ASN A 8 -14.54 6.80 -0.26
C ASN A 8 -13.15 6.15 -0.17
N LEU A 9 -12.21 6.85 0.47
CA LEU A 9 -10.82 6.41 0.61
C LEU A 9 -10.69 5.14 1.46
N GLU A 10 -11.58 4.94 2.44
CA GLU A 10 -11.58 3.73 3.26
C GLU A 10 -11.89 2.49 2.42
N ILE A 11 -12.90 2.57 1.55
CA ILE A 11 -13.23 1.50 0.59
C ILE A 11 -12.03 1.24 -0.34
N ARG A 12 -11.39 2.30 -0.86
CA ARG A 12 -10.21 2.12 -1.74
C ARG A 12 -9.02 1.47 -1.02
N CYS A 13 -8.82 1.78 0.26
CA CYS A 13 -7.83 1.10 1.10
C CYS A 13 -8.19 -0.38 1.30
N ALA A 14 -9.46 -0.70 1.54
CA ALA A 14 -9.94 -2.08 1.66
C ALA A 14 -9.74 -2.86 0.34
N GLU A 15 -10.03 -2.24 -0.80
CA GLU A 15 -9.79 -2.83 -2.12
C GLU A 15 -8.30 -3.08 -2.39
N LEU A 16 -7.43 -2.12 -2.07
CA LEU A 16 -5.98 -2.35 -2.13
C LEU A 16 -5.58 -3.49 -1.20
N GLY A 17 -6.09 -3.50 0.04
CA GLY A 17 -5.81 -4.55 1.01
C GLY A 17 -6.20 -5.93 0.49
N HIS A 18 -7.36 -6.07 -0.13
CA HIS A 18 -7.80 -7.30 -0.77
C HIS A 18 -6.87 -7.74 -1.91
N ARG A 19 -6.46 -6.81 -2.78
CA ARG A 19 -5.53 -7.10 -3.87
C ARG A 19 -4.17 -7.56 -3.34
N LEU A 20 -3.64 -6.89 -2.31
CA LEU A 20 -2.36 -7.25 -1.68
C LEU A 20 -2.44 -8.64 -1.03
N ALA A 21 -3.51 -8.93 -0.29
CA ALA A 21 -3.75 -10.24 0.30
C ALA A 21 -3.92 -11.36 -0.74
N SER A 22 -4.21 -11.02 -2.00
CA SER A 22 -4.38 -11.96 -3.11
C SER A 22 -3.12 -12.21 -3.93
N ILE A 23 -2.01 -11.56 -3.58
CA ILE A 23 -0.70 -11.85 -4.16
C ILE A 23 -0.27 -13.27 -3.72
N ASN A 24 0.26 -14.06 -4.65
CA ASN A 24 0.80 -15.38 -4.33
C ASN A 24 1.93 -15.25 -3.30
N ASP A 25 2.03 -16.19 -2.37
CA ASP A 25 3.02 -16.18 -1.29
C ASP A 25 2.92 -14.99 -0.31
N MET A 26 1.83 -14.21 -0.40
CA MET A 26 1.50 -13.21 0.61
C MET A 26 0.98 -13.91 1.88
N ASP A 27 1.72 -13.77 2.97
CA ASP A 27 1.32 -14.27 4.28
C ASP A 27 1.22 -13.15 5.34
N GLU A 28 0.73 -13.53 6.53
CA GLU A 28 0.56 -12.60 7.64
C GLU A 28 1.90 -12.04 8.15
N LYS A 29 3.01 -12.78 8.03
CA LYS A 29 4.32 -12.34 8.50
C LYS A 29 4.87 -11.22 7.62
N VAL A 30 4.74 -11.34 6.30
CA VAL A 30 5.12 -10.29 5.34
C VAL A 30 4.35 -9.01 5.65
N LEU A 31 3.02 -9.11 5.80
CA LEU A 31 2.16 -7.95 6.06
C LEU A 31 2.45 -7.29 7.42
N ASN A 32 2.65 -8.08 8.48
CA ASN A 32 3.00 -7.55 9.80
C ASN A 32 4.36 -6.84 9.79
N ALA A 33 5.35 -7.41 9.11
CA ALA A 33 6.67 -6.80 9.04
C ALA A 33 6.67 -5.52 8.21
N ALA A 34 5.99 -5.51 7.05
CA ALA A 34 5.83 -4.30 6.24
C ALA A 34 5.08 -3.20 7.01
N LEU A 35 4.01 -3.56 7.73
CA LEU A 35 3.24 -2.62 8.55
C LEU A 35 4.10 -2.03 9.67
N ALA A 36 4.88 -2.85 10.38
CA ALA A 36 5.78 -2.38 11.43
C ALA A 36 6.82 -1.38 10.89
N VAL A 37 7.46 -1.69 9.76
CA VAL A 37 8.44 -0.77 9.14
C VAL A 37 7.76 0.51 8.66
N LEU A 38 6.56 0.44 8.09
CA LEU A 38 5.80 1.63 7.68
C LEU A 38 5.44 2.52 8.88
N GLU A 39 5.05 1.92 9.99
CA GLU A 39 4.66 2.64 11.21
C GLU A 39 5.87 3.27 11.90
N GLU A 40 7.02 2.59 11.94
CA GLU A 40 8.20 3.11 12.61
C GLU A 40 9.04 4.06 11.73
N GLN A 41 9.23 3.71 10.45
CA GLN A 41 10.24 4.33 9.57
C GLN A 41 9.62 5.03 8.35
N GLY A 42 8.36 4.74 8.03
CA GLY A 42 7.63 5.37 6.92
C GLY A 42 7.69 4.63 5.57
N PRO A 43 7.03 5.18 4.53
CA PRO A 43 6.77 4.46 3.28
C PRO A 43 8.03 4.05 2.52
N TYR A 44 9.05 4.92 2.48
CA TYR A 44 10.29 4.65 1.76
C TYR A 44 11.01 3.42 2.33
N ALA A 45 11.17 3.38 3.66
CA ALA A 45 11.79 2.26 4.35
C ALA A 45 10.99 0.97 4.20
N MET A 46 9.65 1.05 4.20
CA MET A 46 8.79 -0.12 4.01
C MET A 46 9.02 -0.78 2.65
N PHE A 47 9.06 -0.01 1.55
CA PHE A 47 9.33 -0.58 0.23
C PHE A 47 10.76 -1.14 0.11
N LEU A 48 11.76 -0.46 0.68
CA LEU A 48 13.11 -1.02 0.73
C LEU A 48 13.18 -2.33 1.50
N TYR A 49 12.46 -2.44 2.61
CA TYR A 49 12.36 -3.67 3.39
C TYR A 49 11.73 -4.80 2.58
N VAL A 50 10.59 -4.54 1.92
CA VAL A 50 9.91 -5.53 1.07
C VAL A 50 10.83 -6.02 -0.05
N ARG A 51 11.50 -5.11 -0.77
CA ARG A 51 12.50 -5.45 -1.80
C ARG A 51 13.59 -6.38 -1.29
N ALA A 52 14.10 -6.09 -0.09
CA ALA A 52 15.25 -6.80 0.46
C ALA A 52 14.90 -8.16 1.08
N ARG A 53 13.67 -8.33 1.59
CA ARG A 53 13.28 -9.51 2.39
C ARG A 53 12.24 -10.40 1.72
N HIS A 54 11.50 -9.88 0.74
CA HIS A 54 10.32 -10.55 0.18
C HIS A 54 10.27 -10.38 -1.34
N SER A 55 11.31 -10.86 -2.03
CA SER A 55 11.44 -10.76 -3.50
C SER A 55 10.25 -11.36 -4.26
N ASP A 56 9.65 -12.40 -3.70
CA ASP A 56 8.58 -13.17 -4.36
C ASP A 56 7.28 -12.36 -4.50
N VAL A 57 7.02 -11.44 -3.58
CA VAL A 57 5.83 -10.57 -3.61
C VAL A 57 6.13 -9.13 -4.02
N THR A 58 7.41 -8.75 -4.04
CA THR A 58 7.86 -7.35 -4.21
C THR A 58 7.22 -6.70 -5.42
N ARG A 59 7.35 -7.32 -6.60
CA ARG A 59 6.87 -6.74 -7.86
C ARG A 59 5.37 -6.41 -7.81
N ASP A 60 4.56 -7.31 -7.26
CA ASP A 60 3.11 -7.15 -7.23
C ASP A 60 2.69 -6.13 -6.17
N VAL A 61 3.34 -6.13 -5.00
CA VAL A 61 3.13 -5.12 -3.94
C VAL A 61 3.39 -3.72 -4.50
N GLU A 62 4.50 -3.53 -5.20
CA GLU A 62 4.87 -2.24 -5.76
C GLU A 62 3.91 -1.81 -6.87
N THR A 63 3.57 -2.72 -7.78
CA THR A 63 2.67 -2.44 -8.90
C THR A 63 1.28 -2.02 -8.43
N GLN A 64 0.69 -2.81 -7.52
CA GLN A 64 -0.65 -2.53 -7.02
C GLN A 64 -0.69 -1.25 -6.18
N THR A 65 0.33 -1.03 -5.35
CA THR A 65 0.40 0.16 -4.51
C THR A 65 0.66 1.43 -5.33
N LEU A 66 1.55 1.37 -6.31
CA LEU A 66 1.81 2.50 -7.21
C LEU A 66 0.56 2.89 -7.99
N SER A 67 -0.18 1.91 -8.52
CA SER A 67 -1.46 2.17 -9.18
C SER A 67 -2.45 2.87 -8.24
N PHE A 68 -2.59 2.36 -7.02
CA PHE A 68 -3.48 2.95 -6.03
C PHE A 68 -3.12 4.41 -5.69
N LEU A 69 -1.83 4.69 -5.44
CA LEU A 69 -1.37 6.03 -5.11
C LEU A 69 -1.52 6.98 -6.31
N ARG A 70 -1.29 6.52 -7.54
CA ARG A 70 -1.49 7.35 -8.74
C ARG A 70 -2.91 7.84 -8.89
N ASP A 71 -3.89 7.00 -8.58
CA ASP A 71 -5.29 7.40 -8.62
C ASP A 71 -5.64 8.47 -7.57
N ILE A 72 -4.85 8.60 -6.50
CA ILE A 72 -5.09 9.54 -5.39
C ILE A 72 -4.31 10.84 -5.58
N PHE A 73 -3.02 10.72 -5.89
CA PHE A 73 -2.09 11.85 -5.97
C PHE A 73 -1.95 12.39 -7.39
N GLY A 74 -2.49 11.69 -8.40
CA GLY A 74 -2.57 12.15 -9.77
C GLY A 74 -1.22 12.59 -10.34
N ASP A 75 -1.20 13.81 -10.88
CA ASP A 75 -0.04 14.40 -11.56
C ASP A 75 1.21 14.54 -10.68
N ARG A 76 1.07 14.52 -9.35
CA ARG A 76 2.21 14.57 -8.43
C ARG A 76 3.16 13.39 -8.66
N ILE A 77 2.61 12.21 -8.98
CA ILE A 77 3.40 10.98 -9.12
C ILE A 77 3.11 10.17 -10.40
N SER A 78 2.21 10.64 -11.28
CA SER A 78 1.81 9.92 -12.50
C SER A 78 3.00 9.52 -13.37
N ARG A 79 4.01 10.40 -13.47
CA ARG A 79 5.25 10.20 -14.24
C ARG A 79 6.19 9.09 -13.71
N HIS A 80 6.05 8.67 -12.45
CA HIS A 80 6.98 7.73 -11.81
C HIS A 80 6.52 6.29 -12.00
N THR A 81 7.29 5.46 -12.70
CA THR A 81 7.00 4.02 -12.88
C THR A 81 7.53 3.15 -11.74
N ASP A 82 8.34 3.73 -10.86
CA ASP A 82 8.95 3.07 -9.72
C ASP A 82 8.37 3.66 -8.42
N ILE A 83 8.00 2.79 -7.48
CA ILE A 83 7.33 3.19 -6.25
C ILE A 83 8.24 4.01 -5.33
N ILE A 84 9.55 3.75 -5.31
CA ILE A 84 10.50 4.50 -4.49
C ILE A 84 10.56 5.93 -5.00
N ARG A 85 10.67 6.12 -6.33
CA ARG A 85 10.63 7.47 -6.94
C ARG A 85 9.30 8.18 -6.70
N ALA A 86 8.18 7.46 -6.71
CA ALA A 86 6.89 8.04 -6.38
C ALA A 86 6.84 8.52 -4.90
N VAL A 87 7.33 7.71 -3.97
CA VAL A 87 7.39 8.08 -2.55
C VAL A 87 8.35 9.25 -2.29
N GLU A 88 9.50 9.29 -2.96
CA GLU A 88 10.42 10.44 -2.92
C GLU A 88 9.72 11.73 -3.38
N ALA A 89 8.95 11.68 -4.46
CA ALA A 89 8.18 12.83 -4.94
C ALA A 89 7.08 13.26 -3.94
N LEU A 90 6.41 12.32 -3.28
CA LEU A 90 5.46 12.66 -2.21
C LEU A 90 6.16 13.27 -1.00
N ALA A 91 7.41 12.90 -0.72
CA ALA A 91 8.18 13.45 0.39
C ALA A 91 8.59 14.93 0.20
N GLU A 92 8.42 15.49 -1.00
CA GLU A 92 8.54 16.95 -1.24
C GLU A 92 7.44 17.74 -0.50
N SER A 93 6.36 17.08 -0.08
CA SER A 93 5.25 17.64 0.71
C SER A 93 4.99 16.78 1.94
N LEU A 94 5.17 17.35 3.14
CA LEU A 94 4.95 16.62 4.39
C LEU A 94 3.51 16.07 4.48
N ASP A 95 2.52 16.86 4.05
CA ASP A 95 1.11 16.47 4.07
C ASP A 95 0.85 15.27 3.15
N ASP A 96 1.43 15.28 1.94
CA ASP A 96 1.28 14.17 0.99
C ASP A 96 1.94 12.91 1.53
N LEU A 97 3.12 13.03 2.13
CA LEU A 97 3.85 11.90 2.72
C LEU A 97 3.09 11.29 3.91
N LEU A 98 2.60 12.12 4.84
CA LEU A 98 1.82 11.67 5.98
C LEU A 98 0.50 11.04 5.54
N PHE A 99 -0.15 11.61 4.55
CA PHE A 99 -1.37 11.07 3.99
C PHE A 99 -1.15 9.73 3.29
N ALA A 100 -0.10 9.60 2.47
CA ALA A 100 0.27 8.33 1.85
C ALA A 100 0.58 7.26 2.91
N ARG A 101 1.33 7.61 3.97
CA ARG A 101 1.59 6.70 5.09
C ARG A 101 0.29 6.19 5.71
N GLU A 102 -0.68 7.06 5.94
CA GLU A 102 -1.96 6.68 6.55
C GLU A 102 -2.81 5.77 5.65
N LEU A 103 -2.85 6.06 4.35
CA LEU A 103 -3.53 5.21 3.37
C LEU A 103 -2.91 3.81 3.30
N LEU A 104 -1.58 3.72 3.24
CA LEU A 104 -0.86 2.45 3.19
C LEU A 104 -1.04 1.66 4.49
N ARG A 105 -1.03 2.32 5.65
CA ARG A 105 -1.26 1.70 6.96
C ARG A 105 -2.65 1.06 7.02
N THR A 106 -3.66 1.81 6.56
CA THR A 106 -5.04 1.33 6.49
C THR A 106 -5.18 0.15 5.52
N ALA A 107 -4.61 0.25 4.33
CA ALA A 107 -4.67 -0.81 3.32
C ALA A 107 -3.96 -2.10 3.78
N LEU A 108 -2.78 -1.99 4.38
CA LEU A 108 -2.06 -3.14 4.94
C LEU A 108 -2.80 -3.79 6.12
N SER A 109 -3.49 -2.99 6.94
CA SER A 109 -4.37 -3.52 7.99
C SER A 109 -5.50 -4.36 7.38
N TYR A 110 -6.17 -3.88 6.34
CA TYR A 110 -7.17 -4.67 5.61
C TYR A 110 -6.59 -5.92 4.96
N ALA A 111 -5.41 -5.82 4.34
CA ALA A 111 -4.73 -6.98 3.76
C ALA A 111 -4.52 -8.08 4.81
N ARG A 112 -4.06 -7.70 6.00
CA ARG A 112 -3.85 -8.63 7.11
C ARG A 112 -5.16 -9.32 7.53
N TYR A 113 -6.26 -8.58 7.63
CA TYR A 113 -7.57 -9.17 7.92
C TYR A 113 -8.05 -10.12 6.80
N HIS A 114 -7.80 -9.81 5.54
CA HIS A 114 -8.13 -10.70 4.42
C HIS A 114 -7.32 -12.01 4.45
N VAL A 115 -6.01 -11.95 4.72
CA VAL A 115 -5.17 -13.15 4.89
C VAL A 115 -5.66 -13.98 6.08
N LYS A 116 -5.94 -13.34 7.22
CA LYS A 116 -6.45 -14.02 8.42
C LYS A 116 -7.81 -14.70 8.18
N ALA A 117 -8.72 -14.06 7.45
CA ALA A 117 -10.02 -14.64 7.11
C ALA A 117 -9.90 -15.88 6.22
N ARG A 118 -8.90 -15.92 5.33
CA ARG A 118 -8.60 -17.11 4.49
C ARG A 118 -8.00 -18.26 5.31
N GLY A 119 -7.13 -17.96 6.27
CA GLY A 119 -6.53 -18.96 7.15
C GLY A 119 -7.47 -19.46 8.27
N GLY A 120 -8.44 -18.65 8.70
CA GLY A 120 -9.38 -18.96 9.77
C GLY A 120 -10.71 -19.61 9.33
N GLY A 121 -10.93 -19.77 8.02
CA GLY A 121 -12.10 -20.47 7.46
C GLY A 121 -11.97 -21.99 7.39
N GLY A 122 -10.83 -22.53 7.83
CA GLY A 122 -10.61 -23.96 8.03
C GLY A 122 -10.73 -24.32 9.51
N SER A 123 -11.95 -24.49 10.00
CA SER A 123 -12.26 -25.21 11.25
C SER A 123 -13.59 -25.93 11.08
#